data_AF-A0A699TU64-F1
#
_entry.id   AF-A0A699TU64-F1
#
_cell.length_a   1.000
_cell.length_b   1.000
_cell.length_c   1.000
_cell.angle_alpha   90.00
_cell.angle_beta   90.00
_cell.angle_gamma   90.00
#
_symmetry.space_group_name_H-M   'P 1'
#
loop_
_entity.id
_entity.type
_entity.pdbx_description
1 polymer ?
#
loop_
_entity_poly.entity_id
_entity_poly.type
_entity_poly.pdbx_seq_one_letter_code
_entity_poly.pdbx_strand_id
1 'polypeptide(L)'
;KVGPRIKADRERFPPNNILLMLAGAGLLWMGWSGFNGGAPYAANIAASVAVLNTNICAATSLLVWTTLDVIFFGKPSVIGAVQGMMTGLVCITPGAGWTKDKSR
;
A
#
# COMPACT_ATOMS: atom_id res chain seq x y z
N LYS A 1 -27.62 6.58 -10.93
CA LYS A 1 -26.21 6.86 -10.59
C LYS A 1 -26.19 7.53 -9.23
N VAL A 2 -25.50 6.96 -8.25
CA VAL A 2 -25.34 7.62 -6.95
C VAL A 2 -24.48 8.87 -7.18
N GLY A 3 -25.01 10.04 -6.82
CA GLY A 3 -24.29 11.32 -6.93
C GLY A 3 -23.30 11.51 -5.78
N PRO A 4 -22.41 12.52 -5.86
CA PRO A 4 -21.53 12.87 -4.75
C PRO A 4 -22.31 13.24 -3.50
N ARG A 5 -21.71 13.03 -2.32
CA ARG A 5 -22.25 13.54 -1.04
C ARG A 5 -22.40 15.06 -1.08
N ILE A 6 -23.29 15.58 -0.24
CA ILE A 6 -23.56 17.02 -0.11
C ILE A 6 -22.27 17.81 0.15
N LYS A 7 -22.20 19.05 -0.36
CA LYS A 7 -20.98 19.87 -0.33
C LYS A 7 -20.49 20.14 1.10
N ALA A 8 -21.41 20.39 2.03
CA ALA A 8 -21.10 20.62 3.44
C ALA A 8 -20.29 19.47 4.07
N ASP A 9 -20.68 18.21 3.79
CA ASP A 9 -19.98 17.02 4.29
C ASP A 9 -18.61 16.81 3.63
N ARG A 10 -18.42 17.33 2.42
CA ARG A 10 -17.17 17.20 1.67
C ARG A 10 -16.12 18.22 2.09
N GLU A 11 -16.56 19.43 2.43
CA GLU A 11 -15.66 20.52 2.86
C GLU A 11 -15.09 20.27 4.27
N ARG A 12 -15.82 19.53 5.13
CA ARG A 12 -15.37 19.22 6.49
C ARG A 12 -15.58 17.74 6.81
N PHE A 13 -14.63 16.91 6.38
CA PHE A 13 -14.66 15.47 6.57
C PHE A 13 -13.47 14.98 7.43
N PRO A 14 -13.46 15.29 8.75
CA PRO A 14 -12.43 14.75 9.62
C PRO A 14 -12.58 13.22 9.73
N PRO A 15 -11.47 12.46 9.78
CA PRO A 15 -11.52 11.05 10.08
C PRO A 15 -12.16 10.82 11.45
N ASN A 16 -13.14 9.94 11.52
CA ASN A 16 -13.81 9.61 12.78
C ASN A 16 -12.91 8.79 13.73
N ASN A 17 -12.07 7.91 13.18
CA ASN A 17 -11.16 7.07 13.96
C ASN A 17 -9.91 6.68 13.16
N ILE A 18 -8.78 7.33 13.46
CA ILE A 18 -7.49 7.09 12.81
C ILE A 18 -6.90 5.74 13.22
N LEU A 19 -7.15 5.26 14.45
CA LEU A 19 -6.64 3.97 14.91
C LEU A 19 -7.28 2.81 14.15
N LEU A 20 -8.60 2.89 13.90
CA LEU A 20 -9.30 1.89 13.09
C LEU A 20 -8.77 1.87 11.64
N MET A 21 -8.48 3.04 11.08
CA MET A 21 -7.85 3.15 9.76
C MET A 21 -6.49 2.44 9.73
N LEU A 22 -5.64 2.65 10.76
CA LEU A 22 -4.34 2.00 10.87
C LEU A 22 -4.45 0.48 11.04
N ALA A 23 -5.43 0.00 11.82
CA ALA A 23 -5.71 -1.43 11.93
C ALA A 23 -6.09 -2.02 10.56
N GLY A 24 -6.98 -1.34 9.82
CA GLY A 24 -7.33 -1.72 8.45
C GLY A 24 -6.14 -1.72 7.49
N ALA A 25 -5.27 -0.71 7.58
CA ALA A 25 -4.04 -0.62 6.80
C ALA A 25 -3.09 -1.80 7.09
N GLY A 26 -2.93 -2.18 8.36
CA GLY A 26 -2.12 -3.33 8.76
C GLY A 26 -2.67 -4.66 8.25
N LEU A 27 -3.99 -4.87 8.38
CA LEU A 27 -4.65 -6.05 7.83
C LEU A 27 -4.50 -6.13 6.31
N LEU A 28 -4.60 -4.98 5.63
CA LEU A 28 -4.47 -4.90 4.19
C LEU A 28 -3.04 -5.20 3.73
N TRP A 29 -2.01 -4.68 4.41
CA TRP A 29 -0.62 -5.03 4.11
C TRP A 29 -0.36 -6.53 4.28
N MET A 30 -0.76 -7.10 5.42
CA MET A 30 -0.61 -8.54 5.66
C MET A 30 -1.34 -9.37 4.61
N GLY A 31 -2.60 -9.01 4.31
CA GLY A 31 -3.39 -9.66 3.27
C GLY A 31 -2.76 -9.55 1.88
N TRP A 32 -2.19 -8.40 1.53
CA TRP A 32 -1.54 -8.17 0.23
C TRP A 32 -0.27 -8.99 0.05
N SER A 33 0.48 -9.20 1.15
CA SER A 33 1.65 -10.07 1.14
C SER A 33 1.26 -11.52 0.81
N GLY A 34 0.14 -12.00 1.36
CA GLY A 34 -0.45 -13.30 1.00
C GLY A 34 -1.02 -13.34 -0.41
N PHE A 35 -1.65 -12.25 -0.87
CA PHE A 35 -2.19 -12.13 -2.24
C PHE A 35 -1.09 -12.24 -3.30
N ASN A 36 -0.01 -11.46 -3.16
CA ASN A 36 1.12 -11.49 -4.09
C ASN A 36 1.97 -12.75 -3.93
N GLY A 37 2.22 -13.19 -2.69
CA GLY A 37 2.99 -14.40 -2.39
C GLY A 37 2.29 -15.70 -2.77
N GLY A 38 0.96 -15.71 -2.74
CA GLY A 38 0.13 -16.86 -3.08
C GLY A 38 -0.17 -17.01 -4.56
N ALA A 39 0.13 -15.99 -5.38
CA ALA A 39 -0.11 -16.01 -6.83
C ALA A 39 0.54 -17.22 -7.57
N PRO A 40 1.71 -17.76 -7.15
CA PRO A 40 2.28 -18.96 -7.77
C PRO A 40 1.60 -20.29 -7.39
N TYR A 41 0.58 -20.28 -6.52
CA TYR A 41 -0.15 -21.45 -6.00
C TYR A 41 0.73 -22.56 -5.37
N ALA A 42 1.99 -22.24 -5.08
CA ALA A 42 2.97 -23.15 -4.51
C ALA A 42 4.00 -22.37 -3.68
N ALA A 43 4.52 -23.00 -2.64
CA ALA A 43 5.60 -22.44 -1.82
C ALA A 43 6.95 -22.62 -2.52
N ASN A 44 7.23 -21.76 -3.50
CA ASN A 44 8.45 -21.79 -4.32
C ASN A 44 9.23 -20.47 -4.21
N ILE A 45 10.38 -20.40 -4.88
CA ILE A 45 11.24 -19.20 -4.86
C ILE A 45 10.50 -17.96 -5.39
N ALA A 46 9.63 -18.11 -6.39
CA ALA A 46 8.84 -17.01 -6.92
C ALA A 46 7.85 -16.46 -5.88
N ALA A 47 7.25 -17.31 -5.04
CA ALA A 47 6.40 -16.90 -3.93
C ALA A 47 7.20 -16.11 -2.88
N SER A 48 8.39 -16.58 -2.51
CA SER A 48 9.28 -15.87 -1.57
C SER A 48 9.71 -14.50 -2.11
N VAL A 49 10.09 -14.42 -3.40
CA VAL A 49 10.46 -13.15 -4.05
C VAL A 49 9.26 -12.21 -4.13
N ALA A 50 8.05 -12.72 -4.42
CA ALA A 50 6.84 -11.92 -4.46
C ALA A 50 6.52 -11.27 -3.11
N VAL A 51 6.64 -12.02 -2.00
CA VAL A 51 6.47 -11.47 -0.65
C VAL A 51 7.54 -10.41 -0.34
N LEU A 52 8.81 -10.69 -0.69
CA LEU A 52 9.91 -9.75 -0.46
C LEU A 52 9.71 -8.44 -1.22
N ASN A 53 9.43 -8.52 -2.52
CA ASN A 53 9.17 -7.35 -3.37
C ASN A 53 7.99 -6.54 -2.87
N THR A 54 6.93 -7.21 -2.41
CA THR A 54 5.74 -6.54 -1.86
C THR A 54 6.09 -5.70 -0.63
N ASN A 55 6.86 -6.24 0.31
CA ASN A 55 7.24 -5.53 1.52
C ASN A 55 8.20 -4.37 1.24
N ILE A 56 9.20 -4.58 0.37
CA ILE A 56 10.16 -3.53 0.01
C ILE A 56 9.44 -2.39 -0.73
N CYS A 57 8.56 -2.70 -1.68
CA CYS A 57 7.83 -1.66 -2.43
C CYS A 57 6.85 -0.89 -1.54
N ALA A 58 6.12 -1.58 -0.65
CA ALA A 58 5.23 -0.91 0.30
C ALA A 58 6.01 0.03 1.25
N ALA A 59 7.13 -0.44 1.81
CA ALA A 59 7.96 0.35 2.72
C ALA A 59 8.60 1.55 2.01
N THR A 60 9.16 1.36 0.82
CA THR A 60 9.78 2.46 0.05
C THR A 60 8.74 3.50 -0.37
N SER A 61 7.56 3.08 -0.85
CA SER A 61 6.49 4.00 -1.20
C SER A 61 5.95 4.77 0.00
N LEU A 62 5.80 4.12 1.16
CA LEU A 62 5.44 4.79 2.42
C LEU A 62 6.49 5.84 2.82
N LEU A 63 7.78 5.48 2.79
CA LEU A 63 8.87 6.41 3.14
C LEU A 63 8.94 7.60 2.17
N VAL A 64 8.79 7.35 0.86
CA VAL A 64 8.75 8.42 -0.14
C VAL A 64 7.57 9.33 0.14
N TRP A 65 6.37 8.80 0.38
CA TRP A 65 5.19 9.62 0.62
C TRP A 65 5.31 10.46 1.88
N THR A 66 5.76 9.86 2.98
CA THR A 66 5.99 10.59 4.24
C THR A 66 7.08 11.64 4.11
N THR A 67 8.12 11.39 3.30
CA THR A 67 9.15 12.39 2.98
C THR A 67 8.56 13.54 2.17
N LEU A 68 7.73 13.24 1.17
CA LEU A 68 7.02 14.27 0.38
C LEU A 68 6.07 15.09 1.26
N ASP A 69 5.38 14.47 2.20
CA ASP A 69 4.52 15.18 3.15
C ASP A 69 5.31 16.19 3.99
N VAL A 70 6.50 15.80 4.44
CA VAL A 70 7.41 16.70 5.17
C VAL A 70 7.91 17.84 4.28
N ILE A 71 8.27 17.56 3.02
CA ILE A 71 8.78 18.57 2.07
C ILE A 71 7.70 19.60 1.71
N PHE A 72 6.47 19.16 1.41
CA PHE A 72 5.41 20.04 0.90
C PHE A 72 4.53 20.65 1.98
N PHE A 73 4.28 19.92 3.07
CA PHE A 73 3.35 20.32 4.13
C PHE A 73 4.04 20.59 5.47
N GLY A 74 5.36 20.39 5.56
CA GLY A 74 6.17 20.68 6.75
C GLY A 74 5.99 19.71 7.91
N LYS A 75 5.15 18.67 7.77
CA LYS A 75 4.87 17.68 8.81
C LYS A 75 4.47 16.33 8.21
N PRO A 76 4.86 15.20 8.81
CA PRO A 76 4.44 13.89 8.35
C PRO A 76 2.93 13.68 8.59
N SER A 77 2.23 13.08 7.62
CA SER A 77 0.81 12.75 7.71
C SER A 77 0.60 11.25 7.86
N VAL A 78 -0.17 10.82 8.87
CA VAL A 78 -0.54 9.40 9.05
C VAL A 78 -1.43 8.92 7.89
N ILE A 79 -2.34 9.76 7.42
CA ILE A 79 -3.20 9.45 6.28
C ILE A 79 -2.37 9.34 5.00
N GLY A 80 -1.40 10.25 4.83
CA GLY A 80 -0.44 10.22 3.72
C GLY A 80 0.43 8.96 3.73
N ALA A 81 0.93 8.55 4.90
CA ALA A 81 1.70 7.32 5.07
C ALA A 81 0.91 6.07 4.63
N VAL A 82 -0.36 5.96 5.06
CA VAL A 82 -1.25 4.85 4.66
C VAL A 82 -1.53 4.89 3.16
N GLN A 83 -1.75 6.07 2.58
CA GLN A 83 -1.93 6.22 1.14
C GLN A 83 -0.67 5.84 0.35
N GLY A 84 0.51 6.18 0.87
CA GLY A 84 1.79 5.81 0.27
C GLY A 84 2.04 4.31 0.29
N MET A 85 1.78 3.66 1.42
CA MET A 85 1.81 2.20 1.54
C MET A 85 0.87 1.55 0.52
N MET A 86 -0.38 2.00 0.44
CA MET A 86 -1.38 1.50 -0.50
C MET A 86 -0.94 1.63 -1.96
N THR A 87 -0.37 2.78 -2.32
CA THR A 87 0.12 3.02 -3.67
C THR A 87 1.25 2.05 -4.02
N GLY A 88 2.19 1.81 -3.10
CA GLY A 88 3.28 0.84 -3.29
C GLY A 88 2.77 -0.59 -3.50
N LEU A 89 1.83 -1.02 -2.67
CA LEU A 89 1.20 -2.34 -2.78
C LEU A 89 0.49 -2.55 -4.13
N VAL A 90 -0.26 -1.55 -4.59
CA VAL A 90 -0.93 -1.59 -5.91
C VAL A 90 0.11 -1.63 -7.04
N CYS A 91 1.13 -0.78 -6.99
CA CYS A 91 2.16 -0.67 -8.03
C CYS A 91 2.98 -1.96 -8.20
N ILE A 92 3.30 -2.68 -7.13
CA ILE A 92 4.13 -3.89 -7.21
C ILE A 92 3.34 -5.14 -7.65
N THR A 93 2.01 -5.12 -7.53
CA THR A 93 1.14 -6.28 -7.81
C THR A 93 1.39 -6.95 -9.18
N PRO A 94 1.47 -6.22 -10.33
CA PRO A 94 1.72 -6.89 -11.62
C PRO A 94 3.13 -7.48 -11.76
N GLY A 95 4.09 -7.03 -10.96
CA GLY A 95 5.51 -7.42 -11.04
C GLY A 95 6.02 -8.19 -9.83
N ALA A 96 5.16 -8.55 -8.88
CA ALA A 96 5.60 -9.04 -7.57
C ALA A 96 6.49 -10.29 -7.70
N GLY A 97 6.07 -11.27 -8.49
CA GLY A 97 6.82 -12.51 -8.72
C GLY A 97 7.85 -12.45 -9.86
N TRP A 98 8.15 -11.27 -10.41
CA TRP A 98 9.08 -11.16 -11.53
C TRP A 98 10.52 -11.35 -11.04
N THR A 99 11.11 -12.49 -11.38
CA THR A 99 12.50 -12.82 -11.11
C THR A 99 13.31 -12.75 -12.40
N LYS A 100 14.58 -12.37 -12.30
CA LYS A 100 15.56 -12.64 -13.37
C LYS A 100 15.87 -14.14 -13.34
N ASP A 101 14.96 -14.94 -13.88
CA ASP A 101 15.30 -16.32 -14.21
C ASP A 101 16.27 -16.28 -15.42
N LYS A 102 17.44 -16.91 -15.28
CA LYS A 102 18.46 -17.05 -16.34
C LYS A 102 18.09 -18.13 -17.36
N SER A 103 16.82 -18.57 -17.43
CA SER A 103 16.34 -19.62 -18.33
C SER A 103 15.55 -19.09 -19.55
N ARG A 104 15.49 -17.76 -19.75
CA ARG A 104 15.05 -17.13 -21.01
C ARG A 104 16.14 -16.22 -21.56
#